data_AF-A0A2L0PKA0-F1
#
_entry.id   AF-A0A2L0PKA0-F1
#
_cell.length_a   1.000
_cell.length_b   1.000
_cell.length_c   1.000
_cell.angle_alpha   90.00
_cell.angle_beta   90.00
_cell.angle_gamma   90.00
#
_symmetry.space_group_name_H-M   'P 1'
#
loop_
_entity.id
_entity.type
_entity.pdbx_description
1 polymer ?
#
loop_
_entity_poly.entity_id
_entity_poly.type
_entity_poly.pdbx_seq_one_letter_code
_entity_poly.pdbx_strand_id
1 'polypeptide(L)'
;MNFHQAIAEASHNVLFSQLSASLLRILHQHTQKNLANMFSIDDEAKISLREQHRAIVAAIRAKDAVLAQQLAAKHIDYVESSLAHYRQEQQREQQAQQLAHKDIL
;
A
#
# COMPACT_ATOMS: atom_id res chain seq x y z
N MET A 1 4.18 7.59 1.95
CA MET A 1 4.56 7.45 3.37
C MET A 1 4.08 8.61 4.24
N ASN A 2 4.29 9.87 3.86
CA ASN A 2 3.90 11.03 4.69
C ASN A 2 2.41 11.10 5.05
N PHE A 3 1.53 10.56 4.21
CA PHE A 3 0.09 10.55 4.46
C PHE A 3 -0.32 9.85 5.76
N HIS A 4 0.09 8.59 5.95
CA HIS A 4 -0.29 7.79 7.11
C HIS A 4 0.28 8.37 8.42
N GLN A 5 1.52 8.88 8.35
CA GLN A 5 2.16 9.54 9.48
C GLN A 5 1.42 10.83 9.88
N ALA A 6 0.99 11.63 8.90
CA ALA A 6 0.23 12.86 9.17
C ALA A 6 -1.14 12.58 9.81
N ILE A 7 -1.84 11.50 9.42
CA ILE A 7 -3.08 11.08 10.09
C ILE A 7 -2.79 10.66 11.54
N ALA A 8 -1.72 9.91 11.76
CA ALA A 8 -1.36 9.44 13.09
C ALA A 8 -1.03 10.60 14.04
N GLU A 9 -0.28 11.59 13.57
CA GLU A 9 0.04 12.81 14.34
C GLU A 9 -1.21 13.64 14.62
N ALA A 10 -2.12 13.78 13.64
CA ALA A 10 -3.38 14.50 13.80
C ALA A 10 -4.34 13.85 14.82
N SER A 11 -4.16 12.56 15.14
CA SER A 11 -4.91 11.90 16.22
C SER A 11 -4.51 12.39 17.62
N HIS A 12 -3.39 13.09 17.74
CA HIS A 12 -2.76 13.45 19.02
C HIS A 12 -2.50 12.24 19.94
N ASN A 13 -2.41 11.03 19.37
CA ASN A 13 -2.05 9.81 20.06
C ASN A 13 -0.60 9.44 19.75
N VAL A 14 0.29 9.71 20.72
CA VAL A 14 1.73 9.48 20.58
C VAL A 14 2.05 8.00 20.36
N LEU A 15 1.34 7.08 21.02
CA LEU A 15 1.53 5.65 20.81
C LEU A 15 1.15 5.25 19.38
N PHE A 16 0.02 5.73 18.87
CA PHE A 16 -0.39 5.46 17.48
C PHE A 16 0.60 6.03 16.46
N SER A 17 1.12 7.22 16.72
CA SER A 17 2.16 7.86 15.89
C SER A 17 3.45 7.03 15.87
N GLN A 18 3.91 6.56 17.04
CA GLN A 18 5.12 5.73 17.17
C GLN A 18 4.97 4.37 16.47
N LEU A 19 3.80 3.73 16.62
CA LEU A 19 3.48 2.45 16.01
C LEU A 19 3.36 2.56 14.49
N SER A 20 2.66 3.60 14.01
CA SER A 20 2.52 3.87 12.57
C SER A 20 3.88 4.09 11.90
N ALA A 21 4.76 4.89 12.51
CA ALA A 21 6.11 5.11 12.02
C ALA A 21 6.93 3.82 11.92
N SER A 22 6.84 2.96 12.95
CA SER A 22 7.56 1.68 12.97
C SER A 22 7.01 0.69 11.96
N LEU A 23 5.69 0.57 11.82
CA LEU A 23 5.05 -0.29 10.81
C LEU A 23 5.41 0.15 9.39
N LEU A 24 5.34 1.46 9.10
CA LEU A 24 5.70 1.99 7.78
C LEU A 24 7.17 1.74 7.45
N ARG A 25 8.08 1.80 8.43
CA ARG A 25 9.49 1.43 8.24
C ARG A 25 9.67 -0.04 7.89
N ILE A 26 9.01 -0.95 8.61
CA ILE A 26 9.09 -2.40 8.35
C ILE A 26 8.50 -2.71 6.97
N LEU A 27 7.32 -2.15 6.66
CA LEU A 27 6.71 -2.25 5.35
C LEU A 27 7.69 -1.74 4.29
N HIS A 28 8.28 -0.57 4.46
CA HIS A 28 9.25 -0.03 3.50
C HIS A 28 10.47 -0.94 3.33
N GLN A 29 11.03 -1.49 4.41
CA GLN A 29 12.20 -2.37 4.34
C GLN A 29 11.92 -3.69 3.61
N HIS A 30 10.74 -4.29 3.80
CA HIS A 30 10.36 -5.53 3.11
C HIS A 30 9.73 -5.29 1.72
N THR A 31 9.21 -4.09 1.47
CA THR A 31 8.51 -3.77 0.23
C THR A 31 9.26 -2.82 -0.70
N GLN A 32 10.43 -2.29 -0.35
CA GLN A 32 11.17 -1.34 -1.21
C GLN A 32 11.47 -1.89 -2.61
N LYS A 33 11.63 -3.22 -2.75
CA LYS A 33 11.77 -3.86 -4.07
C LYS A 33 10.42 -4.18 -4.76
N ASN A 34 9.34 -4.35 -4.01
CA ASN A 34 8.04 -4.81 -4.54
C ASN A 34 7.03 -3.66 -4.72
N LEU A 35 6.87 -2.81 -3.73
CA LEU A 35 5.90 -1.72 -3.70
C LEU A 35 6.39 -0.49 -4.48
N ALA A 36 7.71 -0.19 -4.44
CA ALA A 36 8.27 0.84 -5.32
C ALA A 36 8.16 0.44 -6.80
N ASN A 37 8.33 -0.86 -7.13
CA ASN A 37 8.15 -1.35 -8.50
C ASN A 37 6.67 -1.44 -8.90
N MET A 38 5.78 -1.93 -8.02
CA MET A 38 4.32 -1.94 -8.25
C MET A 38 3.79 -0.52 -8.54
N PHE A 39 4.23 0.48 -7.77
CA PHE A 39 3.91 1.89 -8.02
C PHE A 39 4.80 2.58 -9.04
N SER A 40 5.68 1.88 -9.74
CA SER A 40 6.41 2.48 -10.87
C SER A 40 5.77 2.09 -12.20
N ILE A 41 5.05 0.96 -12.25
CA ILE A 41 4.60 0.33 -13.49
C ILE A 41 3.12 0.63 -13.80
N ASP A 42 2.27 0.85 -12.79
CA ASP A 42 0.82 1.03 -12.98
C ASP A 42 0.33 2.42 -12.51
N ASP A 43 -0.05 3.28 -13.47
CA ASP A 43 -0.58 4.61 -13.19
C ASP A 43 -2.03 4.61 -12.69
N GLU A 44 -2.82 3.61 -13.04
CA GLU A 44 -4.21 3.48 -12.62
C GLU A 44 -4.29 3.12 -11.13
N ALA A 45 -3.43 2.20 -10.67
CA ALA A 45 -3.29 1.87 -9.26
C ALA A 45 -2.90 3.09 -8.40
N LYS A 46 -2.03 3.97 -8.90
CA LYS A 46 -1.65 5.22 -8.20
C LYS A 46 -2.84 6.17 -8.06
N ILE A 47 -3.67 6.29 -9.09
CA ILE A 47 -4.86 7.14 -9.09
C ILE A 47 -5.85 6.61 -8.05
N SER A 48 -6.16 5.31 -8.09
CA SER A 48 -7.05 4.65 -7.13
C SER A 48 -6.60 4.86 -5.68
N LEU A 49 -5.31 4.69 -5.39
CA LEU A 49 -4.78 4.91 -4.03
C LEU A 49 -4.94 6.36 -3.56
N ARG A 50 -4.69 7.33 -4.45
CA ARG A 50 -4.88 8.76 -4.12
C ARG A 50 -6.34 9.08 -3.85
N GLU A 51 -7.27 8.47 -4.59
CA GLU A 51 -8.70 8.64 -4.36
C GLU A 51 -9.13 8.05 -3.02
N GLN A 52 -8.65 6.85 -2.67
CA GLN A 52 -8.88 6.24 -1.37
C GLN A 52 -8.35 7.14 -0.23
N HIS A 53 -7.13 7.69 -0.37
CA HIS A 53 -6.58 8.64 0.60
C HIS A 53 -7.44 9.91 0.74
N ARG A 54 -7.91 10.48 -0.37
CA ARG A 54 -8.80 11.65 -0.36
C ARG A 54 -10.13 11.34 0.34
N ALA A 55 -10.72 10.18 0.09
CA ALA A 55 -11.97 9.76 0.73
C ALA A 55 -11.82 9.64 2.25
N ILE A 56 -10.72 9.05 2.73
CA ILE A 56 -10.42 8.95 4.16
C ILE A 56 -10.31 10.34 4.79
N VAL A 57 -9.56 11.26 4.17
CA VAL A 57 -9.43 12.64 4.67
C VAL A 57 -10.76 13.37 4.67
N ALA A 58 -11.59 13.17 3.66
CA ALA A 58 -12.92 13.78 3.61
C ALA A 58 -13.78 13.31 4.79
N ALA A 59 -13.81 12.01 5.10
CA ALA A 59 -14.52 11.46 6.25
C ALA A 59 -13.99 12.00 7.59
N ILE A 60 -12.66 12.07 7.76
CA ILE A 60 -12.03 12.65 8.95
C ILE A 60 -12.42 14.13 9.11
N ARG A 61 -12.37 14.92 8.03
CA ARG A 61 -12.74 16.34 8.06
C ARG A 61 -14.22 16.56 8.36
N ALA A 62 -15.08 15.65 7.90
CA ALA A 62 -16.50 15.62 8.23
C ALA A 62 -16.80 15.16 9.67
N LYS A 63 -15.76 14.75 10.44
CA LYS A 63 -15.87 14.16 11.78
C LYS A 63 -16.69 12.86 11.82
N ASP A 64 -16.78 12.15 10.70
CA ASP A 64 -17.42 10.84 10.63
C ASP A 64 -16.37 9.74 10.90
N ALA A 65 -16.20 9.42 12.19
CA ALA A 65 -15.22 8.43 12.63
C ALA A 65 -15.52 7.02 12.10
N VAL A 66 -16.80 6.65 11.97
CA VAL A 66 -17.22 5.31 11.49
C VAL A 66 -16.86 5.16 10.02
N LEU A 67 -17.21 6.15 9.20
CA LEU A 67 -16.86 6.13 7.78
C LEU A 67 -15.34 6.18 7.57
N ALA A 68 -14.63 7.02 8.33
CA ALA A 68 -13.16 7.10 8.24
C ALA A 68 -12.50 5.75 8.54
N GLN A 69 -12.98 5.03 9.58
CA GLN A 69 -12.50 3.70 9.91
C GLN A 69 -12.79 2.69 8.80
N GLN A 70 -14.02 2.67 8.28
CA GLN A 70 -14.41 1.76 7.19
C GLN A 70 -13.57 1.98 5.93
N LEU A 71 -13.35 3.24 5.54
CA LEU A 71 -12.53 3.58 4.38
C LEU A 71 -11.05 3.22 4.60
N ALA A 72 -10.53 3.43 5.81
CA ALA A 72 -9.17 3.03 6.15
C ALA A 72 -8.98 1.51 6.09
N ALA A 73 -9.94 0.73 6.59
CA ALA A 73 -9.90 -0.73 6.50
C ALA A 73 -9.90 -1.21 5.03
N LYS A 74 -10.85 -0.71 4.23
CA LYS A 74 -10.91 -1.02 2.79
C LYS A 74 -9.61 -0.67 2.04
N HIS A 75 -8.96 0.42 2.44
CA HIS A 75 -7.67 0.81 1.88
C HIS A 75 -6.57 -0.21 2.15
N ILE A 76 -6.51 -0.75 3.37
CA ILE A 76 -5.54 -1.80 3.72
C ILE A 76 -5.83 -3.08 2.94
N ASP A 77 -7.10 -3.50 2.85
CA ASP A 77 -7.50 -4.68 2.09
C ASP A 77 -7.10 -4.57 0.61
N TYR A 78 -7.32 -3.39 0.01
CA TYR A 78 -6.93 -3.11 -1.37
C TYR A 78 -5.41 -3.21 -1.58
N VAL A 79 -4.63 -2.63 -0.67
CA VAL A 79 -3.16 -2.67 -0.72
C VAL A 79 -2.65 -4.11 -0.57
N GLU A 80 -3.23 -4.89 0.33
CA GLU A 80 -2.88 -6.29 0.53
C GLU A 80 -3.17 -7.12 -0.73
N SER A 81 -4.38 -6.98 -1.30
CA SER A 81 -4.77 -7.69 -2.51
C SER A 81 -3.88 -7.33 -3.71
N SER A 82 -3.57 -6.04 -3.88
CA SER A 82 -2.70 -5.56 -4.96
C SER A 82 -1.28 -6.12 -4.82
N LEU A 83 -0.74 -6.17 -3.60
CA LEU A 83 0.59 -6.75 -3.35
C LEU A 83 0.61 -8.27 -3.60
N ALA A 84 -0.44 -8.98 -3.22
CA ALA A 84 -0.56 -10.41 -3.50
C ALA A 84 -0.59 -10.67 -5.01
N HIS A 85 -1.38 -9.91 -5.75
CA HIS A 85 -1.46 -10.00 -7.22
C HIS A 85 -0.10 -9.75 -7.87
N TYR A 86 0.57 -8.66 -7.49
CA TYR A 86 1.88 -8.31 -8.03
C TYR A 86 2.93 -9.40 -7.75
N ARG A 87 2.96 -9.96 -6.53
CA ARG A 87 3.87 -11.07 -6.19
C ARG A 87 3.61 -12.31 -7.06
N GLN A 88 2.35 -12.65 -7.29
CA GLN A 88 1.98 -13.78 -8.13
C GLN A 88 2.43 -13.56 -9.58
N GLU A 89 2.25 -12.35 -10.10
CA GLU A 89 2.67 -11.97 -11.45
C GLU A 89 4.19 -12.03 -11.62
N GLN A 90 4.94 -11.45 -10.69
CA GLN A 90 6.40 -11.54 -10.67
C GLN A 90 6.88 -13.00 -10.62
N GLN A 91 6.21 -13.86 -9.86
CA GLN A 91 6.55 -15.28 -9.80
C GLN A 91 6.29 -15.98 -11.14
N ARG A 92 5.19 -15.67 -11.83
CA ARG A 92 4.89 -16.20 -13.18
C ARG A 92 5.94 -15.74 -14.20
N GLU A 93 6.32 -14.46 -14.19
CA GLU A 93 7.35 -13.91 -15.08
C GLU A 93 8.70 -14.59 -14.87
N GLN A 94 9.12 -14.77 -13.61
CA GLN A 94 10.37 -15.45 -13.27
C GLN A 94 10.37 -16.91 -13.74
N GLN A 95 9.25 -17.63 -13.56
CA GLN A 95 9.11 -19.01 -14.04
C GLN A 95 9.18 -19.08 -15.57
N ALA A 96 8.49 -18.19 -16.28
CA ALA A 96 8.53 -18.12 -17.74
C ALA A 96 9.94 -17.84 -18.27
N GLN A 97 10.68 -16.92 -17.64
CA GLN A 97 12.07 -16.61 -17.99
C GLN A 97 13.00 -17.81 -17.76
N GLN A 98 12.82 -18.55 -16.66
CA GLN A 98 13.61 -19.75 -16.36
C GLN A 98 13.37 -20.88 -17.36
N LEU A 99 12.12 -21.08 -17.78
CA LEU A 99 11.76 -22.07 -18.79
C LEU A 99 12.36 -21.70 -20.15
N ALA A 100 12.18 -20.45 -20.60
CA ALA A 100 12.75 -19.96 -21.85
C ALA A 100 14.29 -20.05 -21.90
N HIS A 101 14.96 -19.87 -20.76
CA HIS A 101 16.42 -20.03 -20.69
C HIS A 101 16.87 -21.50 -20.79
N LYS A 102 16.07 -22.44 -20.27
CA LYS A 102 16.34 -23.88 -20.38
C LYS A 102 16.12 -24.41 -21.79
N ASP A 103 15.16 -23.88 -22.55
CA ASP A 103 14.87 -24.33 -23.92
C ASP A 103 15.95 -23.91 -24.95
N ILE A 104 16.89 -23.04 -24.55
CA ILE A 104 18.00 -22.56 -25.40
C ILE A 104 19.31 -23.38 -25.17
N LEU A 105 19.34 -24.26 -24.16
CA LEU A 105 20.46 -25.15 -23.82
C LEU A 105 20.16 -26.61 -24.19
#